data_AF-J5GHE5-F1
#
_entry.id   AF-J5GHE5-F1
#
_cell.length_a   1.000
_cell.length_b   1.000
_cell.length_c   1.000
_cell.angle_alpha   90.00
_cell.angle_beta   90.00
_cell.angle_gamma   90.00
#
_symmetry.space_group_name_H-M   'P 1'
#
loop_
_entity.id
_entity.type
_entity.pdbx_description
1 polymer ?
#
loop_
_entity_poly.entity_id
_entity_poly.type
_entity_poly.pdbx_seq_one_letter_code
_entity_poly.pdbx_strand_id
1 'polypeptide(L)'
;MYRKKSFLRFFFIVFILIMLLSLIFKNTVLISNAGNMSKRSFKSEKYGVFLGVDKKDFKKIKNYDLIVVDADYLTKDEIKTLKKQGNKKIFSYINIGSLEKFRSYYNGLKDITLGDYENWDDEKWVDVTNKKWKTHISKLSQKLKSKGIDGYFADNIDVYYHYNNPKVYSSLIEILAEIKKTGLPCIVNGGDTFIIKALDEKKLKSLVYGVNQETVLSKIDFKNKTFHSSSKDTREYFENYVKKCKSHGLKVYLTEYTRDEKLKKEISRFCEKNEYNCYISSTIDLSKIDR
;
A
#
# COMPACT_ATOMS: atom_id res chain seq x y z
N MET A 1 -49.41 -62.76 1.76
CA MET A 1 -48.09 -62.22 2.16
C MET A 1 -47.58 -61.07 1.25
N TYR A 2 -48.46 -60.19 0.73
CA TYR A 2 -48.11 -59.18 -0.30
C TYR A 2 -48.14 -57.70 0.17
N ARG A 3 -48.67 -57.40 1.37
CA ARG A 3 -48.86 -56.01 1.85
C ARG A 3 -47.64 -55.35 2.50
N LYS A 4 -46.68 -56.12 3.06
CA LYS A 4 -45.49 -55.55 3.75
C LYS A 4 -44.44 -54.95 2.80
N LYS A 5 -44.26 -55.50 1.59
CA LYS A 5 -43.29 -54.96 0.61
C LYS A 5 -43.73 -53.63 -0.01
N SER A 6 -45.04 -53.38 -0.12
CA SER A 6 -45.59 -52.12 -0.65
C SER A 6 -45.35 -50.95 0.29
N PHE A 7 -45.51 -51.15 1.60
CA PHE A 7 -45.33 -50.12 2.61
C PHE A 7 -43.87 -49.65 2.72
N LEU A 8 -42.91 -50.58 2.65
CA LEU A 8 -41.48 -50.27 2.69
C LEU A 8 -41.02 -49.52 1.44
N ARG A 9 -41.57 -49.86 0.26
CA ARG A 9 -41.32 -49.15 -1.00
C ARG A 9 -41.87 -47.72 -0.97
N PHE A 10 -43.06 -47.54 -0.39
CA PHE A 10 -43.67 -46.22 -0.20
C PHE A 10 -42.82 -45.33 0.72
N PHE A 11 -42.38 -45.85 1.87
CA PHE A 11 -41.50 -45.12 2.77
C PHE A 11 -40.15 -44.74 2.13
N PHE A 12 -39.57 -45.64 1.33
CA PHE A 12 -38.31 -45.37 0.63
C PHE A 12 -38.46 -44.26 -0.42
N ILE A 13 -39.58 -44.24 -1.17
CA ILE A 13 -39.88 -43.18 -2.15
C ILE A 13 -40.11 -41.83 -1.45
N VAL A 14 -40.86 -41.82 -0.35
CA VAL A 14 -41.10 -40.60 0.45
C VAL A 14 -39.78 -40.08 1.03
N PHE A 15 -38.90 -40.96 1.52
CA PHE A 15 -37.60 -40.57 2.06
C PHE A 15 -36.68 -39.96 0.98
N ILE A 16 -36.65 -40.53 -0.22
CA ILE A 16 -35.90 -39.97 -1.36
C ILE A 16 -36.45 -38.61 -1.77
N LEU A 17 -37.78 -38.44 -1.80
CA LEU A 17 -38.43 -37.16 -2.09
C LEU A 17 -38.08 -36.08 -1.05
N ILE A 18 -38.04 -36.42 0.23
CA ILE A 18 -37.63 -35.51 1.31
C ILE A 18 -36.17 -35.12 1.15
N MET A 19 -35.28 -36.06 0.82
CA MET A 19 -33.86 -35.75 0.57
C MET A 19 -33.69 -34.83 -0.64
N LEU A 20 -34.39 -35.09 -1.74
CA LEU A 20 -34.36 -34.25 -2.94
C LEU A 20 -34.91 -32.85 -2.65
N LEU A 21 -36.03 -32.73 -1.92
CA LEU A 21 -36.55 -31.43 -1.49
C LEU A 21 -35.55 -30.66 -0.61
N SER A 22 -34.85 -31.35 0.31
CA SER A 22 -33.85 -30.74 1.17
C SER A 22 -32.62 -30.23 0.39
N LEU A 23 -32.25 -30.92 -0.68
CA LEU A 23 -31.18 -30.50 -1.59
C LEU A 23 -31.59 -29.26 -2.39
N ILE A 24 -32.83 -29.25 -2.89
CA ILE A 24 -33.39 -28.10 -3.62
C ILE A 24 -33.47 -26.88 -2.69
N PHE A 25 -33.94 -27.05 -1.44
CA PHE A 25 -33.98 -25.97 -0.45
C PHE A 25 -32.59 -25.43 -0.08
N LYS A 26 -31.57 -26.27 0.05
CA LYS A 26 -30.18 -25.82 0.29
C LYS A 26 -29.63 -25.05 -0.90
N ASN A 27 -29.90 -25.50 -2.13
CA ASN A 27 -29.45 -24.81 -3.33
C ASN A 27 -30.20 -23.49 -3.58
N THR A 28 -31.50 -23.41 -3.30
CA THR A 28 -32.25 -22.14 -3.42
C THR A 28 -31.82 -21.12 -2.37
N VAL A 29 -31.49 -21.54 -1.14
CA VAL A 29 -30.93 -20.63 -0.10
C VAL A 29 -29.51 -20.16 -0.46
N LEU A 30 -28.68 -21.02 -1.07
CA LEU A 30 -27.36 -20.63 -1.58
C LEU A 30 -27.47 -19.65 -2.76
N ILE A 31 -28.42 -19.84 -3.66
CA ILE A 31 -28.66 -18.95 -4.81
C ILE A 31 -29.29 -17.61 -4.36
N SER A 32 -30.20 -17.63 -3.38
CA SER A 32 -30.79 -16.39 -2.84
C SER A 32 -29.79 -15.56 -2.02
N ASN A 33 -28.84 -16.20 -1.34
CA ASN A 33 -27.76 -15.50 -0.64
C ASN A 33 -26.63 -15.02 -1.57
N ALA A 34 -26.45 -15.65 -2.74
CA ALA A 34 -25.54 -15.14 -3.78
C ALA A 34 -26.11 -13.89 -4.48
N GLY A 35 -27.45 -13.79 -4.61
CA GLY A 35 -28.13 -12.66 -5.26
C GLY A 35 -28.22 -11.38 -4.42
N ASN A 36 -27.94 -11.43 -3.12
CA ASN A 36 -28.06 -10.30 -2.19
C ASN A 36 -26.73 -9.83 -1.56
N MET A 37 -25.60 -10.18 -2.16
CA MET A 37 -24.40 -9.35 -1.98
C MET A 37 -24.64 -8.05 -2.73
N SER A 38 -25.09 -7.00 -2.02
CA SER A 38 -24.99 -5.64 -2.55
C SER A 38 -23.54 -5.48 -3.03
N LYS A 39 -23.33 -5.34 -4.34
CA LYS A 39 -22.02 -4.93 -4.88
C LYS A 39 -21.74 -3.60 -4.22
N ARG A 40 -20.96 -3.61 -3.14
CA ARG A 40 -20.50 -2.40 -2.47
C ARG A 40 -19.63 -1.72 -3.52
N SER A 41 -20.19 -0.72 -4.20
CA SER A 41 -19.49 -0.03 -5.28
C SER A 41 -18.19 0.51 -4.68
N PHE A 42 -17.05 0.06 -5.19
CA PHE A 42 -15.77 0.61 -4.79
C PHE A 42 -15.80 2.11 -5.04
N LYS A 43 -15.55 2.88 -3.98
CA LYS A 43 -15.35 4.32 -4.08
C LYS A 43 -13.87 4.58 -3.86
N SER A 44 -13.20 5.03 -4.92
CA SER A 44 -11.79 5.43 -4.86
C SER A 44 -11.61 6.47 -3.75
N GLU A 45 -10.61 6.27 -2.91
CA GLU A 45 -10.17 7.26 -1.92
C GLU A 45 -9.53 8.42 -2.70
N LYS A 46 -9.94 9.66 -2.40
CA LYS A 46 -9.20 10.81 -2.88
C LYS A 46 -7.83 10.83 -2.18
N TYR A 47 -6.83 10.32 -2.88
CA TYR A 47 -5.48 10.07 -2.41
C TYR A 47 -4.51 11.15 -2.91
N GLY A 48 -3.52 11.51 -2.10
CA GLY A 48 -2.47 12.45 -2.49
C GLY A 48 -1.16 12.21 -1.76
N VAL A 49 -0.03 12.42 -2.45
CA VAL A 49 1.32 12.28 -1.90
C VAL A 49 2.04 13.62 -2.07
N PHE A 50 2.41 14.24 -0.95
CA PHE A 50 2.86 15.64 -0.90
C PHE A 50 4.15 15.75 -0.07
N LEU A 51 5.24 15.17 -0.57
CA LEU A 51 6.52 15.13 0.16
C LEU A 51 7.33 16.43 -0.01
N GLY A 52 7.32 17.02 -1.21
CA GLY A 52 8.05 18.25 -1.51
C GLY A 52 7.21 19.53 -1.49
N VAL A 53 5.93 19.47 -1.07
CA VAL A 53 5.07 20.67 -1.04
C VAL A 53 5.64 21.66 -0.01
N ASP A 54 5.80 22.92 -0.40
CA ASP A 54 6.21 23.97 0.53
C ASP A 54 5.15 24.15 1.62
N LYS A 55 5.60 24.28 2.87
CA LYS A 55 4.75 24.47 4.04
C LYS A 55 3.75 25.63 3.89
N LYS A 56 4.11 26.70 3.17
CA LYS A 56 3.20 27.85 2.90
C LYS A 56 1.95 27.44 2.11
N ASP A 57 2.03 26.34 1.36
CA ASP A 57 1.00 25.81 0.49
C ASP A 57 0.16 24.70 1.15
N PHE A 58 0.49 24.27 2.37
CA PHE A 58 -0.26 23.23 3.09
C PHE A 58 -1.74 23.57 3.28
N LYS A 59 -2.06 24.86 3.41
CA LYS A 59 -3.45 25.36 3.45
C LYS A 59 -4.29 24.98 2.21
N LYS A 60 -3.65 24.63 1.10
CA LYS A 60 -4.28 24.21 -0.15
C LYS A 60 -4.60 22.71 -0.17
N ILE A 61 -3.98 21.89 0.69
CA ILE A 61 -4.25 20.45 0.84
C ILE A 61 -5.54 20.28 1.64
N LYS A 62 -6.66 20.02 0.98
CA LYS A 62 -7.98 19.96 1.63
C LYS A 62 -8.88 18.87 1.07
N ASN A 63 -9.73 18.33 1.94
CA ASN A 63 -10.78 17.36 1.61
C ASN A 63 -10.25 16.10 0.91
N TYR A 64 -9.10 15.57 1.32
CA TYR A 64 -8.60 14.26 0.87
C TYR A 64 -9.04 13.15 1.84
N ASP A 65 -9.25 11.94 1.32
CA ASP A 65 -9.53 10.77 2.15
C ASP A 65 -8.26 10.24 2.83
N LEU A 66 -7.12 10.32 2.12
CA LEU A 66 -5.81 9.98 2.64
C LEU A 66 -4.75 10.86 1.98
N ILE A 67 -3.88 11.47 2.78
CA ILE A 67 -2.69 12.18 2.29
C ILE A 67 -1.43 11.58 2.90
N VAL A 68 -0.34 11.62 2.14
CA VAL A 68 1.01 11.33 2.64
C VAL A 68 1.79 12.64 2.67
N VAL A 69 2.44 12.92 3.80
CA VAL A 69 3.31 14.08 4.00
C VAL A 69 4.56 13.65 4.75
N ASP A 70 5.64 14.44 4.69
CA ASP A 70 6.76 14.26 5.60
C ASP A 70 6.43 14.89 6.97
N ALA A 71 5.85 14.09 7.87
CA ALA A 71 5.48 14.59 9.18
C ALA A 71 6.69 14.80 10.12
N ASP A 72 7.92 14.44 9.74
CA ASP A 72 9.09 14.72 10.57
C ASP A 72 9.37 16.23 10.65
N TYR A 73 9.05 16.96 9.58
CA TYR A 73 9.14 18.43 9.49
C TYR A 73 7.95 19.19 10.09
N LEU A 74 6.92 18.48 10.56
CA LEU A 74 5.68 19.10 11.03
C LEU A 74 5.54 19.06 12.54
N THR A 75 4.85 20.05 13.09
CA THR A 75 4.43 20.07 14.49
C THR A 75 3.09 19.35 14.67
N LYS A 76 2.74 19.01 15.92
CA LYS A 76 1.44 18.43 16.25
C LYS A 76 0.27 19.34 15.84
N ASP A 77 0.41 20.65 15.96
CA ASP A 77 -0.64 21.60 15.61
C ASP A 77 -0.79 21.79 14.09
N GLU A 78 0.28 21.60 13.33
CA GLU A 78 0.23 21.55 11.86
C GLU A 78 -0.50 20.30 11.37
N ILE A 79 -0.24 19.13 11.98
CA ILE A 79 -1.02 17.91 11.69
C ILE A 79 -2.50 18.11 12.01
N LYS A 80 -2.83 18.72 13.17
CA LYS A 80 -4.22 19.06 13.49
C LYS A 80 -4.83 20.03 12.47
N THR A 81 -4.07 21.01 11.99
CA THR A 81 -4.54 21.98 11.00
C THR A 81 -4.87 21.29 9.68
N LEU A 82 -3.99 20.41 9.19
CA LEU A 82 -4.27 19.57 8.02
C LEU A 82 -5.55 18.74 8.21
N LYS A 83 -5.80 18.17 9.39
CA LYS A 83 -7.06 17.44 9.68
C LYS A 83 -8.28 18.37 9.63
N LYS A 84 -8.19 19.57 10.22
CA LYS A 84 -9.26 20.58 10.20
C LYS A 84 -9.61 21.06 8.79
N GLN A 85 -8.68 20.95 7.84
CA GLN A 85 -8.93 21.23 6.41
C GLN A 85 -9.72 20.11 5.68
N GLY A 86 -10.28 19.16 6.43
CA GLY A 86 -11.11 18.08 5.89
C GLY A 86 -10.32 16.87 5.40
N ASN A 87 -9.01 16.80 5.65
CA ASN A 87 -8.21 15.62 5.32
C ASN A 87 -8.44 14.53 6.38
N LYS A 88 -8.97 13.37 5.96
CA LYS A 88 -9.47 12.35 6.89
C LYS A 88 -8.36 11.52 7.53
N LYS A 89 -7.33 11.17 6.76
CA LYS A 89 -6.18 10.39 7.22
C LYS A 89 -4.89 11.05 6.77
N ILE A 90 -3.95 11.22 7.69
CA ILE A 90 -2.62 11.76 7.43
C ILE A 90 -1.60 10.67 7.69
N PHE A 91 -0.98 10.18 6.63
CA PHE A 91 0.11 9.21 6.70
C PHE A 91 1.44 9.95 6.66
N SER A 92 2.41 9.52 7.47
CA SER A 92 3.76 10.08 7.42
C SER A 92 4.66 9.24 6.55
N TYR A 93 5.41 9.87 5.67
CA TYR A 93 6.64 9.30 5.14
C TYR A 93 7.55 8.83 6.28
N ILE A 94 8.14 7.66 6.11
CA ILE A 94 9.23 7.14 6.95
C ILE A 94 10.15 6.31 6.05
N ASN A 95 11.39 6.75 5.91
CA ASN A 95 12.42 5.98 5.22
C ASN A 95 12.85 4.80 6.11
N ILE A 96 12.81 3.57 5.60
CA ILE A 96 13.22 2.36 6.35
C ILE A 96 14.42 1.62 5.77
N GLY A 97 14.93 2.02 4.61
CA GLY A 97 16.01 1.31 3.90
C GLY A 97 17.18 2.17 3.45
N SER A 98 17.10 3.48 3.62
CA SER A 98 18.15 4.42 3.28
C SER A 98 18.22 5.58 4.26
N LEU A 99 19.27 6.39 4.14
CA LEU A 99 19.59 7.50 5.00
C LEU A 99 19.78 8.77 4.17
N GLU A 100 18.94 9.77 4.41
CA GLU A 100 18.93 11.06 3.73
C GLU A 100 19.83 12.08 4.46
N LYS A 101 20.73 12.77 3.74
CA LYS A 101 21.72 13.72 4.27
C LYS A 101 21.13 14.91 5.01
N PHE A 102 19.94 15.35 4.60
CA PHE A 102 19.25 16.50 5.17
C PHE A 102 18.53 16.19 6.50
N ARG A 103 18.52 14.93 6.95
CA ARG A 103 17.88 14.55 8.21
C ARG A 103 18.76 14.95 9.39
N SER A 104 18.11 15.47 10.44
CA SER A 104 18.79 15.84 11.69
C SER A 104 19.58 14.68 12.34
N TYR A 105 19.18 13.44 12.07
CA TYR A 105 19.82 12.23 12.59
C TYR A 105 20.92 11.64 11.68
N TYR A 106 21.20 12.23 10.52
CA TYR A 106 22.18 11.73 9.55
C TYR A 106 23.55 11.44 10.18
N ASN A 107 24.11 12.42 10.90
CA ASN A 107 25.46 12.29 11.48
C ASN A 107 25.59 11.14 12.50
N GLY A 108 24.51 10.75 13.17
CA GLY A 108 24.52 9.67 14.15
C GLY A 108 24.35 8.27 13.54
N LEU A 109 24.04 8.18 12.25
CA LEU A 109 23.76 6.93 11.54
C LEU A 109 24.58 6.78 10.24
N LYS A 110 25.34 7.80 9.82
CA LYS A 110 26.13 7.74 8.58
C LYS A 110 27.19 6.61 8.59
N ASP A 111 27.62 6.16 9.76
CA ASP A 111 28.57 5.05 9.93
C ASP A 111 28.01 3.69 9.51
N ILE A 112 26.69 3.58 9.36
CA ILE A 112 26.00 2.35 8.93
C ILE A 112 25.42 2.44 7.51
N THR A 113 25.84 3.46 6.74
CA THR A 113 25.48 3.57 5.33
C THR A 113 26.24 2.54 4.50
N LEU A 114 25.64 2.16 3.37
CA LEU A 114 26.16 1.24 2.37
C LEU A 114 26.53 2.05 1.11
N GLY A 115 26.06 1.61 -0.06
CA GLY A 115 26.23 2.31 -1.33
C GLY A 115 25.28 3.49 -1.53
N ASP A 116 25.55 4.23 -2.60
CA ASP A 116 24.73 5.37 -3.02
C ASP A 116 23.34 4.91 -3.47
N TYR A 117 22.36 5.81 -3.31
CA TYR A 117 21.00 5.59 -3.77
C TYR A 117 20.81 6.17 -5.18
N GLU A 118 20.37 5.35 -6.13
CA GLU A 118 20.30 5.75 -7.53
C GLU A 118 19.32 6.92 -7.73
N ASN A 119 19.73 7.94 -8.48
CA ASN A 119 18.98 9.17 -8.78
C ASN A 119 18.79 10.16 -7.61
N TRP A 120 19.31 9.85 -6.42
CA TRP A 120 19.17 10.68 -5.22
C TRP A 120 20.53 10.87 -4.53
N ASP A 121 21.31 11.86 -4.98
CA ASP A 121 22.69 12.10 -4.48
C ASP A 121 22.77 12.39 -2.98
N ASP A 122 21.68 12.86 -2.37
CA ASP A 122 21.56 13.14 -0.94
C ASP A 122 21.13 11.93 -0.12
N GLU A 123 21.13 10.73 -0.70
CA GLU A 123 20.63 9.52 -0.07
C GLU A 123 21.59 8.35 -0.26
N LYS A 124 21.68 7.51 0.77
CA LYS A 124 22.49 6.27 0.74
C LYS A 124 21.69 5.12 1.30
N TRP A 125 21.85 3.93 0.71
CA TRP A 125 21.35 2.71 1.32
C TRP A 125 21.91 2.55 2.74
N VAL A 126 21.16 1.90 3.63
CA VAL A 126 21.56 1.69 5.01
C VAL A 126 21.59 0.20 5.37
N ASP A 127 22.49 -0.20 6.24
CA ASP A 127 22.47 -1.55 6.81
C ASP A 127 21.27 -1.72 7.74
N VAL A 128 20.15 -2.19 7.18
CA VAL A 128 18.92 -2.46 7.94
C VAL A 128 19.07 -3.59 8.95
N THR A 129 20.14 -4.39 8.88
CA THR A 129 20.43 -5.42 9.87
C THR A 129 21.02 -4.83 11.16
N ASN A 130 21.51 -3.60 11.09
CA ASN A 130 22.15 -2.91 12.19
C ASN A 130 21.15 -2.57 13.31
N LYS A 131 21.52 -2.88 14.57
CA LYS A 131 20.68 -2.59 15.74
C LYS A 131 20.44 -1.09 15.94
N LYS A 132 21.39 -0.22 15.57
CA LYS A 132 21.22 1.24 15.63
C LYS A 132 20.08 1.69 14.73
N TRP A 133 20.00 1.13 13.52
CA TRP A 133 18.93 1.43 12.56
C TRP A 133 17.56 1.02 13.09
N LYS A 134 17.41 -0.24 13.54
CA LYS A 134 16.15 -0.74 14.11
C LYS A 134 15.70 0.10 15.32
N THR A 135 16.64 0.47 16.19
CA THR A 135 16.38 1.36 17.34
C THR A 135 15.93 2.75 16.88
N HIS A 136 16.57 3.29 15.84
CA HIS A 136 16.20 4.57 15.25
C HIS A 136 14.78 4.54 14.69
N ILE A 137 14.42 3.55 13.86
CA ILE A 137 13.08 3.40 13.28
C ILE A 137 12.01 3.24 14.37
N SER A 138 12.30 2.46 15.42
CA SER A 138 11.39 2.33 16.56
C SER A 138 11.13 3.70 17.23
N LYS A 139 12.17 4.48 17.51
CA LYS A 139 12.03 5.84 18.08
C LYS A 139 11.33 6.82 17.13
N LEU A 140 11.69 6.80 15.85
CA LEU A 140 11.12 7.67 14.83
C LEU A 140 9.63 7.39 14.64
N SER A 141 9.23 6.12 14.55
CA SER A 141 7.82 5.75 14.42
C SER A 141 6.99 6.25 15.61
N GLN A 142 7.49 6.12 16.86
CA GLN A 142 6.82 6.65 18.05
C GLN A 142 6.76 8.18 18.05
N LYS A 143 7.84 8.86 17.65
CA LYS A 143 7.88 10.33 17.48
C LYS A 143 6.82 10.80 16.49
N LEU A 144 6.70 10.13 15.34
CA LEU A 144 5.71 10.48 14.33
C LEU A 144 4.28 10.24 14.84
N LYS A 145 4.02 9.10 15.50
CA LYS A 145 2.72 8.82 16.15
C LYS A 145 2.33 9.91 17.15
N SER A 146 3.25 10.40 17.97
CA SER A 146 2.95 11.42 19.00
C SER A 146 2.53 12.77 18.40
N LYS A 147 2.88 13.05 17.13
CA LYS A 147 2.41 14.21 16.36
C LYS A 147 0.95 14.07 15.89
N GLY A 148 0.36 12.88 15.97
CA GLY A 148 -1.05 12.64 15.68
C GLY A 148 -1.37 12.19 14.25
N ILE A 149 -0.41 11.56 13.57
CA ILE A 149 -0.62 10.88 12.28
C ILE A 149 -1.56 9.68 12.42
N ASP A 150 -2.12 9.22 11.30
CA ASP A 150 -3.06 8.10 11.22
C ASP A 150 -2.45 6.84 10.59
N GLY A 151 -1.22 6.91 10.08
CA GLY A 151 -0.53 5.79 9.46
C GLY A 151 0.88 6.13 8.98
N TYR A 152 1.60 5.12 8.53
CA TYR A 152 2.95 5.25 7.95
C TYR A 152 2.92 4.94 6.47
N PHE A 153 3.74 5.67 5.73
CA PHE A 153 4.12 5.40 4.36
C PHE A 153 5.61 5.05 4.38
N ALA A 154 5.91 3.76 4.48
CA ALA A 154 7.26 3.23 4.64
C ALA A 154 7.92 3.08 3.28
N ASP A 155 9.02 3.78 3.07
CA ASP A 155 9.73 3.83 1.79
C ASP A 155 11.07 3.08 1.84
N ASN A 156 11.62 2.81 0.66
CA ASN A 156 12.95 2.24 0.46
C ASN A 156 13.11 0.78 0.95
N ILE A 157 12.00 0.01 1.03
CA ILE A 157 12.06 -1.41 1.40
C ILE A 157 12.76 -2.27 0.32
N ASP A 158 12.91 -1.72 -0.88
CA ASP A 158 13.69 -2.23 -2.01
C ASP A 158 15.20 -2.27 -1.76
N VAL A 159 15.68 -1.80 -0.61
CA VAL A 159 17.02 -2.16 -0.09
C VAL A 159 17.24 -3.69 -0.13
N TYR A 160 16.17 -4.49 0.00
CA TYR A 160 16.24 -5.94 -0.16
C TYR A 160 16.64 -6.38 -1.57
N TYR A 161 16.18 -5.68 -2.62
CA TYR A 161 16.56 -5.98 -3.99
C TYR A 161 18.07 -5.79 -4.19
N HIS A 162 18.62 -4.69 -3.66
CA HIS A 162 20.04 -4.36 -3.78
C HIS A 162 20.94 -5.23 -2.88
N TYR A 163 20.46 -5.61 -1.69
CA TYR A 163 21.20 -6.41 -0.70
C TYR A 163 20.43 -7.71 -0.37
N ASN A 164 20.24 -8.54 -1.39
CA ASN A 164 19.42 -9.74 -1.36
C ASN A 164 20.01 -10.86 -0.47
N ASN A 165 19.78 -10.74 0.84
CA ASN A 165 20.26 -11.66 1.87
C ASN A 165 19.14 -11.97 2.88
N PRO A 166 19.00 -13.24 3.35
CA PRO A 166 18.06 -13.61 4.42
C PRO A 166 18.06 -12.71 5.66
N LYS A 167 19.22 -12.15 6.06
CA LYS A 167 19.31 -11.22 7.20
C LYS A 167 18.64 -9.88 6.93
N VAL A 168 18.78 -9.34 5.71
CA VAL A 168 18.12 -8.11 5.27
C VAL A 168 16.61 -8.33 5.25
N TYR A 169 16.15 -9.40 4.60
CA TYR A 169 14.74 -9.80 4.57
C TYR A 169 14.13 -9.90 5.98
N SER A 170 14.78 -10.64 6.89
CA SER A 170 14.29 -10.81 8.26
C SER A 170 14.28 -9.49 9.03
N SER A 171 15.29 -8.63 8.81
CA SER A 171 15.37 -7.32 9.46
C SER A 171 14.28 -6.36 8.99
N LEU A 172 13.87 -6.40 7.72
CA LEU A 172 12.75 -5.61 7.22
C LEU A 172 11.41 -6.08 7.79
N ILE A 173 11.22 -7.40 7.97
CA ILE A 173 10.05 -7.92 8.70
C ILE A 173 10.03 -7.43 10.15
N GLU A 174 11.18 -7.45 10.84
CA GLU A 174 11.32 -6.91 12.19
C GLU A 174 11.00 -5.41 12.24
N ILE A 175 11.49 -4.62 11.28
CA ILE A 175 11.21 -3.18 11.20
C ILE A 175 9.71 -2.91 11.02
N LEU A 176 9.04 -3.64 10.11
CA LEU A 176 7.59 -3.54 9.95
C LEU A 176 6.85 -3.96 11.23
N ALA A 177 7.34 -4.97 11.94
CA ALA A 177 6.79 -5.37 13.23
C ALA A 177 6.99 -4.30 14.32
N GLU A 178 8.13 -3.62 14.35
CA GLU A 178 8.37 -2.48 15.25
C GLU A 178 7.40 -1.32 14.96
N ILE A 179 7.22 -0.96 13.69
CA ILE A 179 6.23 0.04 13.27
C ILE A 179 4.83 -0.41 13.69
N LYS A 180 4.49 -1.69 13.53
CA LYS A 180 3.18 -2.24 13.92
C LYS A 180 2.88 -2.09 15.42
N LYS A 181 3.88 -2.09 16.31
CA LYS A 181 3.69 -1.86 17.75
C LYS A 181 3.09 -0.49 18.07
N THR A 182 3.18 0.47 17.16
CA THR A 182 2.51 1.77 17.29
C THR A 182 0.98 1.64 17.22
N GLY A 183 0.46 0.56 16.65
CA GLY A 183 -0.96 0.32 16.42
C GLY A 183 -1.51 0.98 15.14
N LEU A 184 -0.72 1.76 14.42
CA LEU A 184 -1.16 2.44 13.19
C LEU A 184 -0.94 1.56 11.94
N PRO A 185 -1.75 1.72 10.89
CA PRO A 185 -1.55 1.06 9.60
C PRO A 185 -0.27 1.55 8.90
N CYS A 186 0.33 0.68 8.08
CA CYS A 186 1.51 0.99 7.28
C CYS A 186 1.27 0.63 5.80
N ILE A 187 1.42 1.62 4.92
CA ILE A 187 1.53 1.43 3.47
C ILE A 187 3.01 1.32 3.14
N VAL A 188 3.40 0.32 2.36
CA VAL A 188 4.79 0.14 1.92
C VAL A 188 4.92 0.63 0.48
N ASN A 189 5.88 1.51 0.21
CA ASN A 189 6.17 2.02 -1.12
C ASN A 189 7.22 1.17 -1.83
N GLY A 190 6.94 0.76 -3.07
CA GLY A 190 7.86 -0.06 -3.88
C GLY A 190 8.19 -1.42 -3.27
N GLY A 191 9.41 -1.90 -3.53
CA GLY A 191 9.97 -3.14 -2.99
C GLY A 191 9.15 -4.40 -3.28
N ASP A 192 8.67 -4.49 -4.50
CA ASP A 192 7.94 -5.61 -5.09
C ASP A 192 8.57 -6.98 -4.79
N THR A 193 9.90 -7.12 -4.91
CA THR A 193 10.60 -8.38 -4.66
C THR A 193 10.50 -8.83 -3.20
N PHE A 194 10.58 -7.88 -2.26
CA PHE A 194 10.36 -8.15 -0.83
C PHE A 194 8.90 -8.51 -0.55
N ILE A 195 7.96 -7.71 -1.08
CA ILE A 195 6.52 -7.90 -0.85
C ILE A 195 6.05 -9.23 -1.41
N ILE A 196 6.44 -9.59 -2.63
CA ILE A 196 6.10 -10.88 -3.25
C ILE A 196 6.57 -12.04 -2.37
N LYS A 197 7.84 -12.03 -1.94
CA LYS A 197 8.38 -13.07 -1.07
C LYS A 197 7.62 -13.16 0.25
N ALA A 198 7.33 -12.03 0.87
CA ALA A 198 6.63 -11.98 2.16
C ALA A 198 5.14 -12.34 2.05
N LEU A 199 4.50 -12.11 0.89
CA LEU A 199 3.16 -12.60 0.58
C LEU A 199 3.14 -14.12 0.46
N ASP A 200 4.08 -14.69 -0.29
CA ASP A 200 4.17 -16.14 -0.50
C ASP A 200 4.46 -16.88 0.82
N GLU A 201 5.24 -16.27 1.71
CA GLU A 201 5.49 -16.77 3.07
C GLU A 201 4.38 -16.41 4.08
N LYS A 202 3.32 -15.69 3.66
CA LYS A 202 2.21 -15.23 4.50
C LYS A 202 2.63 -14.39 5.72
N LYS A 203 3.76 -13.68 5.62
CA LYS A 203 4.34 -12.85 6.69
C LYS A 203 3.82 -11.42 6.74
N LEU A 204 3.19 -10.93 5.68
CA LEU A 204 2.69 -9.53 5.66
C LEU A 204 1.40 -9.31 6.43
N LYS A 205 0.67 -10.39 6.74
CA LYS A 205 -0.62 -10.29 7.44
C LYS A 205 -0.42 -9.51 8.74
N SER A 206 -1.27 -8.50 8.94
CA SER A 206 -1.23 -7.54 10.06
C SER A 206 -0.10 -6.51 10.08
N LEU A 207 0.99 -6.72 9.33
CA LEU A 207 2.13 -5.79 9.25
C LEU A 207 1.90 -4.71 8.19
N VAL A 208 1.39 -5.09 7.03
CA VAL A 208 1.19 -4.20 5.88
C VAL A 208 -0.30 -4.01 5.62
N TYR A 209 -0.74 -2.76 5.63
CA TYR A 209 -2.11 -2.36 5.35
C TYR A 209 -2.37 -2.21 3.83
N GLY A 210 -1.35 -1.76 3.09
CA GLY A 210 -1.41 -1.61 1.65
C GLY A 210 -0.03 -1.43 1.05
N VAL A 211 0.03 -1.42 -0.28
CA VAL A 211 1.23 -1.06 -1.04
C VAL A 211 0.98 0.19 -1.84
N ASN A 212 2.01 1.02 -1.99
CA ASN A 212 2.10 2.03 -3.02
C ASN A 212 3.12 1.57 -4.07
N GLN A 213 2.81 1.74 -5.36
CA GLN A 213 3.76 1.46 -6.44
C GLN A 213 4.04 2.71 -7.27
N GLU A 214 5.33 2.95 -7.47
CA GLU A 214 5.92 3.95 -8.37
C GLU A 214 6.83 3.19 -9.34
N THR A 215 6.58 3.11 -10.64
CA THR A 215 5.39 3.50 -11.41
C THR A 215 4.88 2.26 -12.15
N VAL A 216 3.62 2.28 -12.61
CA VAL A 216 3.03 1.16 -13.37
C VAL A 216 2.83 1.56 -14.83
N LEU A 217 2.12 2.67 -15.07
CA LEU A 217 1.76 3.13 -16.41
C LEU A 217 2.66 4.24 -16.94
N SER A 218 3.27 5.02 -16.05
CA SER A 218 4.24 6.06 -16.41
C SER A 218 5.68 5.58 -16.21
N LYS A 219 6.63 6.42 -16.62
CA LYS A 219 8.06 6.25 -16.42
C LYS A 219 8.68 7.62 -16.23
N ILE A 220 9.61 7.72 -15.28
CA ILE A 220 10.42 8.91 -15.05
C ILE A 220 11.72 8.79 -15.83
N ASP A 221 12.07 9.84 -16.58
CA ASP A 221 13.44 10.09 -17.01
C ASP A 221 14.06 11.06 -15.99
N PHE A 222 14.83 10.52 -15.03
CA PHE A 222 15.43 11.30 -13.96
C PHE A 222 16.48 12.28 -14.46
N LYS A 223 17.21 11.92 -15.53
CA LYS A 223 18.25 12.76 -16.12
C LYS A 223 17.65 14.03 -16.74
N ASN A 224 16.60 13.87 -17.53
CA ASN A 224 15.96 14.98 -18.24
C ASN A 224 14.76 15.60 -17.49
N LYS A 225 14.38 15.03 -16.34
CA LYS A 225 13.21 15.42 -15.54
C LYS A 225 11.91 15.44 -16.36
N THR A 226 11.78 14.46 -17.25
CA THR A 226 10.63 14.26 -18.14
C THR A 226 9.88 12.97 -17.81
N PHE A 227 8.66 12.85 -18.33
CA PHE A 227 7.79 11.72 -18.07
C PHE A 227 7.32 11.08 -19.37
N HIS A 228 7.26 9.76 -19.37
CA HIS A 228 6.88 8.94 -20.52
C HIS A 228 5.90 7.86 -20.10
N SER A 229 5.32 7.15 -21.06
CA SER A 229 4.61 5.90 -20.76
C SER A 229 5.62 4.80 -20.43
N SER A 230 5.23 3.90 -19.53
CA SER A 230 5.98 2.69 -19.23
C SER A 230 6.08 1.78 -20.46
N SER A 231 7.16 0.99 -20.54
CA SER A 231 7.26 -0.06 -21.57
C SER A 231 6.19 -1.12 -21.33
N LYS A 232 5.86 -1.91 -22.36
CA LYS A 232 4.89 -3.00 -22.23
C LYS A 232 5.29 -3.99 -21.14
N ASP A 233 6.55 -4.41 -21.13
CA ASP A 233 7.04 -5.44 -20.21
C ASP A 233 7.08 -4.94 -18.76
N THR A 234 7.56 -3.71 -18.53
CA THR A 234 7.58 -3.10 -17.20
C THR A 234 6.16 -2.90 -16.66
N ARG A 235 5.24 -2.43 -17.51
CA ARG A 235 3.84 -2.30 -17.16
C ARG A 235 3.22 -3.65 -16.81
N GLU A 236 3.37 -4.66 -17.66
CA GLU A 236 2.81 -6.00 -17.42
C GLU A 236 3.32 -6.60 -16.11
N TYR A 237 4.61 -6.45 -15.81
CA TYR A 237 5.21 -6.88 -14.56
C TYR A 237 4.53 -6.22 -13.35
N PHE A 238 4.46 -4.89 -13.31
CA PHE A 238 3.90 -4.18 -12.16
C PHE A 238 2.38 -4.31 -12.05
N GLU A 239 1.65 -4.44 -13.17
CA GLU A 239 0.23 -4.77 -13.15
C GLU A 239 -0.03 -6.13 -12.49
N ASN A 240 0.79 -7.14 -12.81
CA ASN A 240 0.72 -8.46 -12.18
C ASN A 240 1.08 -8.39 -10.69
N TYR A 241 2.09 -7.61 -10.32
CA TYR A 241 2.48 -7.39 -8.93
C TYR A 241 1.34 -6.78 -8.11
N VAL A 242 0.79 -5.63 -8.52
CA VAL A 242 -0.25 -4.95 -7.74
C VAL A 242 -1.56 -5.76 -7.71
N LYS A 243 -1.85 -6.52 -8.78
CA LYS A 243 -2.96 -7.49 -8.79
C LYS A 243 -2.75 -8.60 -7.76
N LYS A 244 -1.53 -9.14 -7.65
CA LYS A 244 -1.17 -10.14 -6.62
C LYS A 244 -1.36 -9.55 -5.23
N CYS A 245 -0.86 -8.35 -4.96
CA CYS A 245 -1.06 -7.65 -3.68
C CYS A 245 -2.54 -7.49 -3.33
N LYS A 246 -3.37 -7.00 -4.27
CA LYS A 246 -4.82 -6.87 -4.06
C LYS A 246 -5.50 -8.20 -3.78
N SER A 247 -5.14 -9.26 -4.51
CA SER A 247 -5.72 -10.60 -4.30
C SER A 247 -5.42 -11.19 -2.91
N HIS A 248 -4.36 -10.71 -2.24
CA HIS A 248 -4.01 -11.06 -0.86
C HIS A 248 -4.60 -10.09 0.18
N GLY A 249 -5.51 -9.21 -0.23
CA GLY A 249 -6.25 -8.31 0.65
C GLY A 249 -5.51 -7.02 1.02
N LEU A 250 -4.38 -6.71 0.38
CA LEU A 250 -3.71 -5.43 0.56
C LEU A 250 -4.47 -4.34 -0.21
N LYS A 251 -4.57 -3.14 0.37
CA LYS A 251 -4.97 -1.96 -0.41
C LYS A 251 -3.87 -1.62 -1.41
N VAL A 252 -4.26 -1.19 -2.60
CA VAL A 252 -3.33 -0.77 -3.64
C VAL A 252 -3.48 0.73 -3.87
N TYR A 253 -2.35 1.41 -3.76
CA TYR A 253 -2.14 2.80 -4.09
C TYR A 253 -1.14 2.87 -5.25
N LEU A 254 -1.36 3.77 -6.20
CA LEU A 254 -0.39 4.08 -7.25
C LEU A 254 0.00 5.55 -7.15
N THR A 255 1.30 5.81 -7.27
CA THR A 255 1.80 7.15 -7.56
C THR A 255 2.39 7.12 -8.97
N GLU A 256 1.82 7.90 -9.86
CA GLU A 256 2.21 7.99 -11.27
C GLU A 256 2.70 9.40 -11.59
N TYR A 257 3.55 9.53 -12.60
CA TYR A 257 4.16 10.81 -12.95
C TYR A 257 3.90 11.14 -14.41
N THR A 258 3.14 12.20 -14.67
CA THR A 258 2.95 12.68 -16.04
C THR A 258 2.37 14.09 -16.08
N ARG A 259 2.70 14.82 -17.15
CA ARG A 259 2.05 16.09 -17.53
C ARG A 259 1.13 15.91 -18.74
N ASP A 260 1.12 14.74 -19.36
CA ASP A 260 0.31 14.44 -20.52
C ASP A 260 -1.12 14.04 -20.12
N GLU A 261 -2.10 14.81 -20.61
CA GLU A 261 -3.51 14.64 -20.27
C GLU A 261 -4.12 13.34 -20.79
N LYS A 262 -3.58 12.75 -21.87
CA LYS A 262 -4.07 11.46 -22.38
C LYS A 262 -3.64 10.35 -21.43
N LEU A 263 -2.37 10.34 -21.01
CA LEU A 263 -1.84 9.38 -20.05
C LEU A 263 -2.51 9.53 -18.68
N LYS A 264 -2.80 10.75 -18.21
CA LYS A 264 -3.59 10.95 -16.98
C LYS A 264 -4.93 10.23 -17.03
N LYS A 265 -5.68 10.42 -18.12
CA LYS A 265 -6.98 9.77 -18.32
C LYS A 265 -6.86 8.25 -18.41
N GLU A 266 -5.78 7.74 -19.01
CA GLU A 266 -5.50 6.30 -19.02
C GLU A 266 -5.25 5.75 -17.62
N ILE A 267 -4.40 6.40 -16.83
CA ILE A 267 -4.10 6.03 -15.45
C ILE A 267 -5.38 6.04 -14.60
N SER A 268 -6.18 7.12 -14.66
CA SER A 268 -7.43 7.20 -13.89
C SER A 268 -8.38 6.05 -14.22
N ARG A 269 -8.60 5.76 -15.52
CA ARG A 269 -9.45 4.64 -15.93
C ARG A 269 -8.90 3.29 -15.48
N PHE A 270 -7.58 3.10 -15.57
CA PHE A 270 -6.93 1.88 -15.10
C PHE A 270 -7.16 1.69 -13.60
N CYS A 271 -7.00 2.73 -12.79
CA CYS A 271 -7.17 2.67 -11.34
C CYS A 271 -8.64 2.45 -10.96
N GLU A 272 -9.58 3.15 -11.59
CA GLU A 272 -11.02 2.96 -11.38
C GLU A 272 -11.45 1.53 -11.71
N LYS A 273 -11.05 1.02 -12.89
CA LYS A 273 -11.39 -0.35 -13.34
C LYS A 273 -10.88 -1.41 -12.37
N ASN A 274 -9.68 -1.21 -11.82
CA ASN A 274 -9.03 -2.18 -10.94
C ASN A 274 -9.25 -1.89 -9.45
N GLU A 275 -10.05 -0.88 -9.11
CA GLU A 275 -10.32 -0.45 -7.73
C GLU A 275 -9.04 -0.13 -6.94
N TYR A 276 -8.13 0.62 -7.58
CA TYR A 276 -6.92 1.16 -6.97
C TYR A 276 -7.14 2.64 -6.65
N ASN A 277 -6.47 3.12 -5.59
CA ASN A 277 -6.40 4.55 -5.32
C ASN A 277 -5.16 5.10 -6.04
N CYS A 278 -5.25 6.29 -6.62
CA CYS A 278 -4.14 6.84 -7.39
C CYS A 278 -3.89 8.32 -7.13
N TYR A 279 -2.62 8.70 -7.16
CA TYR A 279 -2.16 10.07 -7.23
C TYR A 279 -1.29 10.22 -8.49
N ILE A 280 -1.55 11.25 -9.29
CA ILE A 280 -0.80 11.52 -10.51
C ILE A 280 -0.08 12.85 -10.34
N SER A 281 1.23 12.82 -10.16
CA SER A 281 2.03 14.02 -9.96
C SER A 281 2.61 14.57 -11.25
N SER A 282 2.69 15.90 -11.33
CA SER A 282 3.40 16.62 -12.39
C SER A 282 4.87 16.93 -12.07
N THR A 283 5.37 16.46 -10.92
CA THR A 283 6.70 16.75 -10.37
C THR A 283 7.31 15.52 -9.68
N ILE A 284 8.60 15.25 -9.89
CA ILE A 284 9.30 14.09 -9.31
C ILE A 284 9.36 14.19 -7.77
N ASP A 285 9.58 15.39 -7.25
CA ASP A 285 9.69 15.67 -5.81
C ASP A 285 8.33 15.80 -5.11
N LEU A 286 7.22 15.53 -5.81
CA LEU A 286 5.87 15.59 -5.25
C LEU A 286 5.55 16.97 -4.64
N SER A 287 6.10 18.04 -5.23
CA SER A 287 6.02 19.41 -4.74
C SER A 287 4.76 20.17 -5.15
N LYS A 288 3.95 19.61 -6.06
CA LYS A 288 2.67 20.19 -6.48
C LYS A 288 1.49 19.41 -5.94
N ILE A 289 0.39 20.14 -5.74
CA ILE A 289 -0.91 19.57 -5.38
C ILE A 289 -1.70 19.38 -6.67
N ASP A 290 -1.45 18.26 -7.35
CA ASP A 290 -2.15 17.89 -8.57
C ASP A 290 -3.58 17.40 -8.24
N ARG A 291 -4.52 17.64 -9.18
CA ARG A 291 -5.95 17.32 -9.03
C ARG A 291 -6.37 16.25 -10.02
#